data_AF-A0AAW0GL80-F1
#
_entry.id   AF-A0AAW0GL80-F1
#
_cell.length_a   1.000
_cell.length_b   1.000
_cell.length_c   1.000
_cell.angle_alpha   90.00
_cell.angle_beta   90.00
_cell.angle_gamma   90.00
#
_symmetry.space_group_name_H-M   'P 1'
#
loop_
_entity.id
_entity.type
_entity.pdbx_description
1 polymer ?
#
loop_
_entity_poly.entity_id
_entity_poly.type
_entity_poly.pdbx_seq_one_letter_code
_entity_poly.pdbx_strand_id
1 'polypeptide(L)'
;MADSQPNETSPLLNGNSSARSSIHAGQGAETRKAEKPSPSWLASLRFFLFGSWFNILLVFLPLSAVAHYLNWDAALRFSFSFIAIMPLASLLGTATEQLSLKLGQTLSGLLNASFGNAVEIIVGITALMQGEVRIVQTSLLGSILSNLLLVLGCSFLAGGLKFPESNFQVTAAQASSSLMTLACITLVIPAAYHSAKAHSGGFGNTTDRWSKHLLH
;
A
#
# COMPACT_ATOMS: atom_id res chain seq x y z
N MET A 1 -61.68 15.65 13.08
CA MET A 1 -60.80 14.70 12.38
C MET A 1 -59.60 15.51 11.89
N ALA A 2 -58.40 15.00 12.16
CA ALA A 2 -57.07 15.63 12.05
C ALA A 2 -56.68 16.55 13.23
N ASP A 3 -55.42 16.61 13.67
CA ASP A 3 -54.47 15.57 14.08
C ASP A 3 -53.46 16.25 15.02
N SER A 4 -52.86 15.47 15.89
CA SER A 4 -51.89 15.79 16.93
C SER A 4 -50.51 16.25 16.42
N GLN A 5 -49.86 17.21 17.11
CA GLN A 5 -48.41 17.24 17.41
C GLN A 5 -48.06 18.40 18.38
N PRO A 6 -47.69 18.14 19.65
CA PRO A 6 -46.97 19.08 20.51
C PRO A 6 -45.44 18.89 20.43
N ASN A 7 -44.74 20.01 20.49
CA ASN A 7 -43.32 20.26 20.23
C ASN A 7 -42.34 19.59 21.23
N GLU A 8 -41.32 18.88 20.73
CA GLU A 8 -40.29 18.16 21.49
C GLU A 8 -39.07 19.03 21.86
N THR A 9 -39.24 20.02 22.73
CA THR A 9 -38.10 20.77 23.32
C THR A 9 -38.19 20.86 24.84
N SER A 10 -38.57 19.76 25.47
CA SER A 10 -38.62 19.65 26.94
C SER A 10 -37.41 18.87 27.44
N PRO A 11 -36.40 19.52 28.06
CA PRO A 11 -35.29 18.81 28.69
C PRO A 11 -35.80 18.07 29.95
N LEU A 12 -35.72 16.75 29.89
CA LEU A 12 -35.95 15.84 31.01
C LEU A 12 -34.72 15.82 31.94
N LEU A 13 -34.74 16.59 33.02
CA LEU A 13 -34.04 16.24 34.25
C LEU A 13 -34.55 17.09 35.43
N ASN A 14 -35.55 16.51 36.09
CA ASN A 14 -36.00 16.85 37.43
C ASN A 14 -34.96 16.33 38.43
N GLY A 15 -34.30 17.24 39.15
CA GLY A 15 -33.23 16.90 40.09
C GLY A 15 -32.95 18.05 41.05
N ASN A 16 -33.86 18.22 42.01
CA ASN A 16 -33.73 19.10 43.16
C ASN A 16 -32.44 18.84 43.94
N SER A 17 -31.47 19.76 43.88
CA SER A 17 -30.44 19.87 44.91
C SER A 17 -30.07 21.33 45.16
N SER A 18 -30.45 21.76 46.34
CA SER A 18 -30.13 23.02 46.98
C SER A 18 -28.62 23.12 47.24
N ALA A 19 -27.93 23.99 46.49
CA ALA A 19 -26.61 24.48 46.90
C ALA A 19 -26.27 25.83 46.22
N ARG A 20 -26.61 26.91 46.94
CA ARG A 20 -25.75 28.07 47.21
C ARG A 20 -25.07 28.76 46.01
N SER A 21 -25.67 29.87 45.61
CA SER A 21 -25.00 30.97 44.91
C SER A 21 -23.99 31.65 45.83
N SER A 22 -22.73 31.78 45.39
CA SER A 22 -21.86 32.89 45.79
C SER A 22 -20.60 32.99 44.91
N ILE A 23 -20.48 34.15 44.26
CA ILE A 23 -19.24 34.87 43.89
C ILE A 23 -18.63 34.55 42.51
N HIS A 24 -18.94 35.46 41.58
CA HIS A 24 -18.07 35.89 40.48
C HIS A 24 -16.71 36.34 41.02
N ALA A 25 -15.62 35.72 40.58
CA ALA A 25 -14.34 36.39 40.39
C ALA A 25 -13.43 35.53 39.50
N GLY A 26 -13.20 36.01 38.28
CA GLY A 26 -11.99 35.78 37.51
C GLY A 26 -11.60 34.33 37.20
N GLN A 27 -11.89 33.89 35.98
CA GLN A 27 -10.89 33.37 35.04
C GLN A 27 -11.60 32.93 33.76
N GLY A 28 -11.77 33.90 32.86
CA GLY A 28 -11.79 33.59 31.44
C GLY A 28 -10.41 33.03 31.07
N ALA A 29 -10.23 31.73 31.26
CA ALA A 29 -9.15 31.00 30.62
C ALA A 29 -9.57 30.86 29.15
N GLU A 30 -9.40 31.95 28.40
CA GLU A 30 -9.24 31.88 26.97
C GLU A 30 -8.16 30.82 26.72
N THR A 31 -8.58 29.69 26.20
CA THR A 31 -7.69 28.74 25.55
C THR A 31 -7.14 29.46 24.33
N ARG A 32 -6.13 30.32 24.56
CA ARG A 32 -5.18 30.74 23.55
C ARG A 32 -4.52 29.46 23.06
N LYS A 33 -5.18 28.81 22.08
CA LYS A 33 -4.54 27.93 21.11
C LYS A 33 -3.35 28.75 20.63
N ALA A 34 -2.17 28.41 21.11
CA ALA A 34 -0.93 28.91 20.54
C ALA A 34 -1.00 28.53 19.06
N GLU A 35 -1.30 29.51 18.23
CA GLU A 35 -1.22 29.43 16.78
C GLU A 35 0.26 29.21 16.48
N LYS A 36 0.68 27.93 16.48
CA LYS A 36 2.02 27.55 16.03
C LYS A 36 2.13 28.10 14.60
N PRO A 37 3.17 28.88 14.28
CA PRO A 37 3.32 29.43 12.95
C PRO A 37 3.25 28.28 11.95
N SER A 38 2.40 28.44 10.93
CA SER A 38 2.25 27.46 9.86
C SER A 38 3.65 27.06 9.38
N PRO A 39 3.98 25.76 9.34
CA PRO A 39 5.30 25.35 8.93
C PRO A 39 5.52 25.84 7.50
N SER A 40 6.57 26.64 7.31
CA SER A 40 7.01 27.07 5.98
C SER A 40 7.11 25.85 5.07
N TRP A 41 6.69 25.98 3.82
CA TRP A 41 6.74 24.88 2.85
C TRP A 41 8.12 24.23 2.79
N LEU A 42 9.19 25.03 2.94
CA LEU A 42 10.58 24.57 3.04
C LEU A 42 10.89 23.79 4.31
N ALA A 43 10.29 24.16 5.45
CA ALA A 43 10.43 23.42 6.71
C ALA A 43 9.68 22.08 6.64
N SER A 44 8.50 22.07 6.03
CA SER A 44 7.73 20.85 5.76
C SER A 44 8.48 19.92 4.80
N LEU A 45 9.05 20.46 3.71
CA LEU A 45 9.85 19.70 2.74
C LEU A 45 11.13 19.15 3.38
N ARG A 46 11.82 19.96 4.20
CA ARG A 46 13.04 19.54 4.90
C ARG A 46 12.76 18.49 5.95
N PHE A 47 11.66 18.60 6.70
CA PHE A 47 11.24 17.55 7.64
C PHE A 47 10.88 16.27 6.91
N PHE A 48 10.21 16.36 5.76
CA PHE A 48 9.85 15.22 4.93
C PHE A 48 11.07 14.50 4.34
N LEU A 49 12.06 15.28 3.87
CA LEU A 49 13.29 14.78 3.26
C LEU A 49 14.39 14.40 4.25
N PHE A 50 14.36 14.84 5.51
CA PHE A 50 15.42 14.52 6.49
C PHE A 50 14.92 13.95 7.82
N GLY A 51 13.62 13.75 7.99
CA GLY A 51 13.02 13.27 9.24
C GLY A 51 13.11 11.75 9.46
N SER A 52 13.33 10.94 8.42
CA SER A 52 13.37 9.48 8.51
C SER A 52 14.78 8.93 8.26
N TRP A 53 15.15 7.86 8.97
CA TRP A 53 16.39 7.11 8.72
C TRP A 53 16.49 6.63 7.27
N PHE A 54 15.35 6.33 6.66
CA PHE A 54 15.24 5.90 5.27
C PHE A 54 15.72 6.97 4.28
N ASN A 55 15.67 8.24 4.65
CA ASN A 55 16.05 9.34 3.77
C ASN A 55 17.55 9.43 3.51
N ILE A 56 18.39 8.77 4.32
CA ILE A 56 19.82 8.63 4.04
C ILE A 56 20.02 7.99 2.65
N LEU A 57 19.12 7.08 2.26
CA LEU A 57 19.17 6.40 0.96
C LEU A 57 18.84 7.32 -0.22
N LEU A 58 18.32 8.54 0.00
CA LEU A 58 18.09 9.52 -1.09
C LEU A 58 19.39 9.95 -1.76
N VAL A 59 20.56 9.78 -1.11
CA VAL A 59 21.86 10.03 -1.75
C VAL A 59 22.09 9.13 -2.97
N PHE A 60 21.43 7.97 -3.03
CA PHE A 60 21.53 7.06 -4.18
C PHE A 60 20.81 7.58 -5.42
N LEU A 61 19.91 8.57 -5.29
CA LEU A 61 19.20 9.17 -6.41
C LEU A 61 20.12 10.04 -7.30
N PRO A 62 20.86 11.04 -6.78
CA PRO A 62 21.86 11.74 -7.58
C PRO A 62 23.02 10.81 -7.96
N LEU A 63 23.36 9.83 -7.12
CA LEU A 63 24.41 8.85 -7.44
C LEU A 63 24.05 7.98 -8.64
N SER A 64 22.79 7.55 -8.77
CA SER A 64 22.33 6.78 -9.94
C SER A 64 22.40 7.61 -11.22
N ALA A 65 22.06 8.90 -11.14
CA ALA A 65 22.21 9.84 -12.27
C ALA A 65 23.69 10.01 -12.66
N VAL A 66 24.58 10.23 -11.69
CA VAL A 66 26.03 10.32 -11.94
C VAL A 66 26.57 9.03 -12.56
N ALA A 67 26.17 7.86 -12.04
CA ALA A 67 26.55 6.57 -12.59
C ALA A 67 26.05 6.37 -14.03
N HIS A 68 24.88 6.91 -14.37
CA HIS A 68 24.36 6.91 -15.74
C HIS A 68 25.18 7.81 -16.67
N TYR A 69 25.42 9.07 -16.29
CA TYR A 69 26.17 10.03 -17.10
C TYR A 69 27.63 9.63 -17.31
N LEU A 70 28.27 9.06 -16.29
CA LEU A 70 29.65 8.57 -16.35
C LEU A 70 29.76 7.15 -16.95
N ASN A 71 28.66 6.56 -17.42
CA ASN A 71 28.60 5.23 -18.02
C ASN A 71 29.25 4.13 -17.18
N TRP A 72 28.94 4.10 -15.88
CA TRP A 72 29.40 3.05 -14.98
C TRP A 72 28.80 1.68 -15.37
N ASP A 73 29.32 0.62 -14.75
CA ASP A 73 28.83 -0.74 -14.96
C ASP A 73 27.29 -0.83 -14.82
N ALA A 74 26.67 -1.68 -15.65
CA ALA A 74 25.23 -1.82 -15.69
C ALA A 74 24.65 -2.29 -14.34
N ALA A 75 25.36 -3.18 -13.62
CA ALA A 75 24.91 -3.66 -12.32
C ALA A 75 24.95 -2.54 -11.26
N LEU A 76 25.95 -1.66 -11.31
CA LEU A 76 26.03 -0.51 -10.40
C LEU A 76 24.92 0.51 -10.67
N ARG A 77 24.70 0.86 -11.94
CA ARG A 77 23.61 1.76 -12.33
C ARG A 77 22.25 1.24 -11.87
N PHE A 78 21.99 -0.06 -12.10
CA PHE A 78 20.78 -0.73 -11.63
C PHE A 78 20.67 -0.70 -10.10
N SER A 79 21.74 -1.07 -9.39
CA SER A 79 21.73 -1.15 -7.93
C SER A 79 21.46 0.20 -7.27
N PHE A 80 22.10 1.28 -7.74
CA PHE A 80 21.84 2.62 -7.21
C PHE A 80 20.43 3.11 -7.52
N SER A 81 19.93 2.85 -8.73
CA SER A 81 18.54 3.17 -9.08
C SER A 81 17.55 2.39 -8.21
N PHE A 82 17.80 1.10 -7.98
CA PHE A 82 16.95 0.25 -7.16
C PHE A 82 16.90 0.72 -5.70
N ILE A 83 18.05 1.04 -5.13
CA ILE A 83 18.14 1.57 -3.76
C ILE A 83 17.45 2.95 -3.66
N ALA A 84 17.61 3.81 -4.67
CA ALA A 84 16.97 5.12 -4.70
C ALA A 84 15.43 5.05 -4.74
N ILE A 85 14.85 4.01 -5.32
CA ILE A 85 13.39 3.81 -5.35
C ILE A 85 12.83 3.55 -3.95
N MET A 86 13.57 2.87 -3.07
CA MET A 86 13.06 2.51 -1.74
C MET A 86 12.64 3.73 -0.88
N PRO A 87 13.46 4.77 -0.67
CA PRO A 87 13.03 5.97 0.05
C PRO A 87 11.98 6.78 -0.71
N LEU A 88 12.04 6.80 -2.05
CA LEU A 88 11.02 7.48 -2.85
C LEU A 88 9.63 6.85 -2.66
N ALA A 89 9.57 5.53 -2.55
CA ALA A 89 8.34 4.80 -2.23
C ALA A 89 7.78 5.20 -0.86
N SER A 90 8.64 5.27 0.16
CA SER A 90 8.25 5.68 1.51
C SER A 90 7.76 7.14 1.56
N LEU A 91 8.44 8.04 0.85
CA LEU A 91 8.01 9.43 0.69
C LEU A 91 6.67 9.51 -0.03
N LEU A 92 6.49 8.80 -1.13
CA LEU A 92 5.22 8.78 -1.85
C LEU A 92 4.08 8.29 -0.94
N GLY A 93 4.28 7.20 -0.20
CA GLY A 93 3.29 6.69 0.75
C GLY A 93 2.90 7.72 1.80
N THR A 94 3.87 8.39 2.42
CA THR A 94 3.61 9.43 3.43
C THR A 94 2.87 10.63 2.82
N ALA A 95 3.20 11.02 1.59
CA ALA A 95 2.51 12.09 0.88
C ALA A 95 1.06 11.71 0.55
N THR A 96 0.84 10.50 0.07
CA THR A 96 -0.48 9.95 -0.23
C THR A 96 -1.34 9.86 1.03
N GLU A 97 -0.76 9.48 2.17
CA GLU A 97 -1.49 9.43 3.44
C GLU A 97 -1.90 10.82 3.91
N GLN A 98 -1.02 11.82 3.81
CA GLN A 98 -1.41 13.20 4.13
C GLN A 98 -2.51 13.73 3.20
N LEU A 99 -2.50 13.31 1.93
CA LEU A 99 -3.54 13.66 0.98
C LEU A 99 -4.85 12.93 1.31
N SER A 100 -4.80 11.65 1.65
CA SER A 100 -5.98 10.82 1.94
C SER A 100 -6.75 11.31 3.16
N LEU A 101 -6.06 11.86 4.17
CA LEU A 101 -6.68 12.49 5.34
C LEU A 101 -7.59 13.67 5.01
N LYS A 102 -7.37 14.35 3.87
CA LYS A 102 -8.20 15.47 3.41
C LYS A 102 -9.34 15.02 2.50
N LEU A 103 -9.41 13.74 2.17
CA LEU A 103 -10.36 13.16 1.24
C LEU A 103 -11.40 12.30 1.98
N GLY A 104 -12.55 12.07 1.35
CA GLY A 104 -13.56 11.14 1.87
C GLY A 104 -13.10 9.67 1.77
N GLN A 105 -13.77 8.78 2.52
CA GLN A 105 -13.42 7.36 2.62
C GLN A 105 -13.23 6.67 1.25
N THR A 106 -14.13 6.91 0.29
CA THR A 106 -14.04 6.31 -1.04
C THR A 106 -12.78 6.74 -1.81
N LEU A 107 -12.49 8.05 -1.84
CA LEU A 107 -11.31 8.58 -2.53
C LEU A 107 -10.02 8.17 -1.81
N SER A 108 -10.02 8.11 -0.48
CA SER A 108 -8.92 7.56 0.31
C SER A 108 -8.64 6.09 -0.05
N GLY A 109 -9.70 5.28 -0.20
CA GLY A 109 -9.58 3.89 -0.64
C GLY A 109 -8.99 3.76 -2.04
N LEU A 110 -9.46 4.57 -3.00
CA LEU A 110 -8.90 4.60 -4.36
C LEU A 110 -7.43 5.02 -4.37
N LEU A 111 -7.06 6.03 -3.59
CA LEU A 111 -5.66 6.48 -3.48
C LEU A 111 -4.76 5.38 -2.93
N ASN A 112 -5.20 4.65 -1.89
CA ASN A 112 -4.41 3.56 -1.34
C ASN A 112 -4.24 2.42 -2.35
N ALA A 113 -5.30 2.07 -3.10
CA ALA A 113 -5.21 1.03 -4.11
C ALA A 113 -4.27 1.39 -5.26
N SER A 114 -4.26 2.66 -5.69
CA SER A 114 -3.46 3.15 -6.81
C SER A 114 -2.04 3.57 -6.38
N PHE A 115 -1.92 4.60 -5.53
CA PHE A 115 -0.64 5.15 -5.09
C PHE A 115 0.09 4.26 -4.07
N GLY A 116 -0.63 3.44 -3.30
CA GLY A 116 -0.01 2.44 -2.42
C GLY A 116 0.78 1.38 -3.21
N ASN A 117 0.42 1.14 -4.47
CA ASN A 117 1.14 0.24 -5.39
C ASN A 117 1.80 0.99 -6.57
N ALA A 118 1.96 2.31 -6.47
CA ALA A 118 2.40 3.12 -7.62
C ALA A 118 3.78 2.71 -8.13
N VAL A 119 4.72 2.38 -7.25
CA VAL A 119 6.07 1.96 -7.65
C VAL A 119 6.02 0.70 -8.49
N GLU A 120 5.23 -0.30 -8.06
CA GLU A 120 5.06 -1.55 -8.79
C GLU A 120 4.43 -1.31 -10.16
N ILE A 121 3.38 -0.49 -10.22
CA ILE A 121 2.69 -0.14 -11.46
C ILE A 121 3.61 0.61 -12.42
N ILE A 122 4.36 1.61 -11.95
CA ILE A 122 5.27 2.42 -12.77
C ILE A 122 6.38 1.52 -13.34
N VAL A 123 7.05 0.73 -12.50
CA VAL A 123 8.12 -0.18 -12.96
C VAL A 123 7.54 -1.21 -13.94
N GLY A 124 6.37 -1.77 -13.66
CA GLY A 124 5.68 -2.71 -14.56
C GLY A 124 5.36 -2.10 -15.92
N ILE A 125 4.77 -0.90 -15.96
CA ILE A 125 4.45 -0.21 -17.22
C ILE A 125 5.72 0.13 -18.01
N THR A 126 6.76 0.63 -17.34
CA THR A 126 8.03 0.96 -18.04
C THR A 126 8.69 -0.29 -18.64
N ALA A 127 8.66 -1.42 -17.94
CA ALA A 127 9.14 -2.70 -18.46
C ALA A 127 8.27 -3.20 -19.63
N LEU A 128 6.93 -3.09 -19.54
CA LEU A 128 6.03 -3.44 -20.64
C LEU A 128 6.30 -2.59 -21.89
N MET A 129 6.53 -1.28 -21.74
CA MET A 129 6.88 -0.39 -22.85
C MET A 129 8.19 -0.79 -23.54
N GLN A 130 9.08 -1.48 -22.83
CA GLN A 130 10.34 -2.02 -23.36
C GLN A 130 10.19 -3.46 -23.91
N GLY A 131 8.99 -4.04 -23.87
CA GLY A 131 8.74 -5.42 -24.31
C GLY A 131 9.14 -6.49 -23.29
N GLU A 132 9.50 -6.10 -22.06
CA GLU A 132 9.99 -6.99 -20.99
C GLU A 132 8.86 -7.68 -20.24
N VAL A 133 7.98 -8.39 -20.97
CA VAL A 133 6.80 -9.07 -20.42
C VAL A 133 7.19 -10.09 -19.35
N ARG A 134 8.31 -10.78 -19.52
CA ARG A 134 8.81 -11.76 -18.55
C ARG A 134 9.11 -11.09 -17.21
N ILE A 135 9.75 -9.93 -17.20
CA ILE A 135 10.10 -9.19 -15.98
C ILE A 135 8.83 -8.77 -15.24
N VAL A 136 7.81 -8.33 -15.98
CA VAL A 136 6.53 -7.87 -15.42
C VAL A 136 5.76 -9.04 -14.80
N GLN A 137 5.71 -10.19 -15.48
CA GLN A 137 5.05 -11.38 -14.95
C GLN A 137 5.74 -11.90 -13.68
N THR A 138 7.08 -11.98 -13.68
CA THR A 138 7.83 -12.43 -12.52
C THR A 138 7.74 -11.43 -11.36
N SER A 139 7.70 -10.12 -11.62
CA SER A 139 7.55 -9.10 -10.58
C SER A 139 6.16 -9.11 -9.95
N LEU A 140 5.10 -9.32 -10.72
CA LEU A 140 3.73 -9.44 -10.18
C LEU A 140 3.57 -10.65 -9.26
N LEU A 141 4.04 -11.82 -9.69
CA LEU A 141 4.07 -13.02 -8.84
C LEU A 141 4.95 -12.82 -7.61
N GLY A 142 6.11 -12.19 -7.79
CA GLY A 142 7.04 -11.86 -6.70
C GLY A 142 6.41 -10.94 -5.66
N SER A 143 5.68 -9.90 -6.07
CA SER A 143 4.99 -8.98 -5.16
C SER A 143 3.93 -9.70 -4.31
N ILE A 144 3.09 -10.53 -4.95
CA ILE A 144 2.07 -11.32 -4.24
C ILE A 144 2.73 -12.25 -3.20
N LEU A 145 3.76 -13.01 -3.61
CA LEU A 145 4.46 -13.92 -2.70
C LEU A 145 5.20 -13.19 -1.58
N SER A 146 5.80 -12.04 -1.88
CA SER A 146 6.49 -11.21 -0.89
C SER A 146 5.51 -10.69 0.16
N ASN A 147 4.35 -10.17 -0.25
CA ASN A 147 3.33 -9.69 0.69
C ASN A 147 2.72 -10.84 1.53
N LEU A 148 2.47 -12.00 0.90
CA LEU A 148 1.86 -13.16 1.55
C LEU A 148 2.76 -13.93 2.50
N LEU A 149 4.03 -14.13 2.13
CA LEU A 149 4.93 -15.03 2.86
C LEU A 149 5.99 -14.24 3.60
N LEU A 150 6.67 -13.31 2.90
CA LEU A 150 7.79 -12.59 3.48
C LEU A 150 7.31 -11.54 4.49
N VAL A 151 6.47 -10.59 4.06
CA VAL A 151 5.96 -9.50 4.90
C VAL A 151 5.11 -10.06 6.03
N LEU A 152 4.16 -10.95 5.73
CA LEU A 152 3.32 -11.59 6.74
C LEU A 152 4.15 -12.44 7.72
N GLY A 153 5.08 -13.26 7.21
CA GLY A 153 5.95 -14.11 8.03
C GLY A 153 6.86 -13.30 8.95
N CYS A 154 7.48 -12.23 8.44
CA CYS A 154 8.26 -11.29 9.24
C CYS A 154 7.38 -10.57 10.28
N SER A 155 6.15 -10.22 9.94
CA SER A 155 5.20 -9.59 10.87
C SER A 155 4.82 -10.53 12.01
N PHE A 156 4.58 -11.81 11.73
CA PHE A 156 4.33 -12.82 12.76
C PHE A 156 5.55 -13.11 13.60
N LEU A 157 6.75 -13.15 13.01
CA LEU A 157 7.98 -13.32 13.75
C LEU A 157 8.22 -12.13 14.69
N ALA A 158 8.17 -10.90 14.17
CA ALA A 158 8.36 -9.68 14.96
C ALA A 158 7.27 -9.50 16.04
N GLY A 159 6.02 -9.79 15.70
CA GLY A 159 4.89 -9.77 16.63
C GLY A 159 5.03 -10.84 17.71
N GLY A 160 5.36 -12.08 17.35
CA GLY A 160 5.52 -13.22 18.26
C GLY A 160 6.73 -13.11 19.19
N LEU A 161 7.78 -12.41 18.78
CA LEU A 161 8.93 -12.10 19.66
C LEU A 161 8.57 -11.10 20.77
N LYS A 162 7.54 -10.24 20.56
CA LYS A 162 7.13 -9.22 21.52
C LYS A 162 5.87 -9.60 22.30
N PHE A 163 4.94 -10.30 21.67
CA PHE A 163 3.64 -10.65 22.22
C PHE A 163 3.37 -12.15 22.08
N PRO A 164 3.00 -12.85 23.18
CA PRO A 164 2.72 -14.29 23.13
C PRO A 164 1.45 -14.61 22.32
N GLU A 165 0.49 -13.68 22.27
CA GLU A 165 -0.73 -13.78 21.47
C GLU A 165 -0.98 -12.46 20.76
N SER A 166 -1.31 -12.52 19.46
CA SER A 166 -1.68 -11.35 18.67
C SER A 166 -3.17 -11.39 18.36
N ASN A 167 -3.91 -10.36 18.77
CA ASN A 167 -5.34 -10.24 18.51
C ASN A 167 -5.57 -9.67 17.11
N PHE A 168 -6.33 -10.38 16.28
CA PHE A 168 -6.72 -9.93 14.95
C PHE A 168 -8.24 -9.98 14.81
N GLN A 169 -8.79 -9.06 14.01
CA GLN A 169 -10.20 -9.10 13.64
C GLN A 169 -10.44 -10.28 12.67
N VAL A 170 -10.92 -11.39 13.20
CA VAL A 170 -11.07 -12.67 12.48
C VAL A 170 -11.93 -12.50 11.24
N THR A 171 -13.06 -11.78 11.32
CA THR A 171 -13.97 -11.61 10.17
C THR A 171 -13.31 -10.86 9.01
N ALA A 172 -12.58 -9.77 9.30
CA ALA A 172 -11.91 -8.97 8.27
C ALA A 172 -10.72 -9.73 7.66
N ALA A 173 -9.96 -10.44 8.49
CA ALA A 173 -8.84 -11.26 8.04
C ALA A 173 -9.32 -12.42 7.15
N GLN A 174 -10.40 -13.10 7.52
CA GLN A 174 -11.01 -14.17 6.73
C GLN A 174 -11.54 -13.66 5.37
N ALA A 175 -12.22 -12.51 5.36
CA ALA A 175 -12.68 -11.89 4.12
C ALA A 175 -11.50 -11.55 3.19
N SER A 176 -10.45 -10.94 3.73
CA SER A 176 -9.24 -10.57 2.98
C SER A 176 -8.50 -11.80 2.44
N SER A 177 -8.36 -12.85 3.26
CA SER A 177 -7.76 -14.12 2.84
C SER A 177 -8.55 -14.79 1.73
N SER A 178 -9.88 -14.79 1.81
CA SER A 178 -10.74 -15.39 0.78
C SER A 178 -10.61 -14.67 -0.56
N LEU A 179 -10.62 -13.33 -0.54
CA LEU A 179 -10.41 -12.51 -1.74
C LEU A 179 -9.02 -12.73 -2.36
N MET A 180 -7.99 -12.85 -1.52
CA MET A 180 -6.62 -13.09 -1.97
C MET A 180 -6.46 -14.47 -2.60
N THR A 181 -7.04 -15.52 -2.00
CA THR A 181 -7.09 -16.87 -2.59
C THR A 181 -7.80 -16.85 -3.94
N LEU A 182 -8.97 -16.20 -4.02
CA LEU A 182 -9.71 -16.06 -5.27
C LEU A 182 -8.87 -15.36 -6.35
N ALA A 183 -8.24 -14.23 -6.01
CA ALA A 183 -7.37 -13.49 -6.92
C ALA A 183 -6.18 -14.34 -7.43
N CYS A 184 -5.53 -15.09 -6.53
CA CYS A 184 -4.43 -15.98 -6.89
C CYS A 184 -4.90 -17.10 -7.84
N ILE A 185 -6.05 -17.72 -7.56
CA ILE A 185 -6.63 -18.76 -8.44
C ILE A 185 -6.92 -18.16 -9.82
N THR A 186 -7.55 -16.98 -9.90
CA THR A 186 -7.84 -16.29 -11.16
C THR A 186 -6.58 -16.01 -11.97
N LEU A 187 -5.48 -15.62 -11.31
CA LEU A 187 -4.19 -15.37 -11.97
C LEU A 187 -3.53 -16.66 -12.46
N VAL A 188 -3.61 -17.75 -11.69
CA VAL A 188 -2.96 -19.03 -12.00
C VAL A 188 -3.68 -19.80 -13.11
N ILE A 189 -5.01 -19.68 -13.25
CA ILE A 189 -5.79 -20.44 -14.24
C ILE A 189 -5.24 -20.30 -15.68
N PRO A 190 -5.01 -19.09 -16.24
CA PRO A 190 -4.45 -18.94 -17.58
C PRO A 190 -3.05 -19.55 -17.72
N ALA A 191 -2.21 -19.43 -16.70
CA ALA A 191 -0.85 -19.99 -16.69
C ALA A 191 -0.87 -21.52 -16.68
N ALA A 192 -1.72 -22.12 -15.84
CA ALA A 192 -1.91 -23.56 -15.75
C ALA A 192 -2.47 -24.13 -17.06
N TYR A 193 -3.45 -23.46 -17.67
CA TYR A 193 -4.00 -23.86 -18.96
C TYR A 193 -2.94 -23.85 -20.07
N HIS A 194 -2.14 -22.78 -20.15
CA HIS A 194 -1.06 -22.70 -21.14
C HIS A 194 -0.01 -23.79 -20.93
N SER A 195 0.37 -24.06 -19.67
CA SER A 195 1.30 -25.14 -19.32
C SER A 195 0.77 -26.53 -19.69
N ALA A 196 -0.51 -26.80 -19.45
CA ALA A 196 -1.16 -28.07 -19.81
C ALA A 196 -1.25 -28.27 -21.33
N LYS A 197 -1.53 -27.20 -22.10
CA LYS A 197 -1.54 -27.23 -23.57
C LYS A 197 -0.15 -27.48 -24.15
N ALA A 198 0.88 -26.85 -23.58
CA ALA A 198 2.27 -27.07 -24.00
C ALA A 198 2.70 -28.54 -23.81
N HIS A 199 2.28 -29.19 -22.73
CA HIS A 199 2.55 -30.62 -22.49
C HIS A 199 1.80 -31.55 -23.45
N SER A 200 0.55 -31.24 -23.78
CA SER A 200 -0.27 -32.06 -24.69
C SER A 200 0.12 -31.91 -26.16
N GLY A 201 0.67 -30.76 -26.58
CA GLY A 201 1.22 -30.56 -27.93
C GLY A 201 2.49 -31.37 -28.23
N GLY A 202 3.23 -31.81 -27.21
CA GLY A 202 4.41 -32.66 -27.37
C GLY A 202 4.07 -34.11 -27.75
N PHE A 203 2.92 -34.62 -27.31
CA PHE A 203 2.52 -36.00 -27.60
C PHE A 203 2.06 -36.18 -29.06
N GLY A 204 1.31 -35.22 -29.61
CA GLY A 204 0.79 -35.28 -30.99
C GLY A 204 1.85 -35.20 -32.08
N ASN A 205 2.87 -34.36 -31.91
CA ASN A 205 3.95 -34.23 -32.90
C ASN A 205 4.82 -35.50 -33.02
N THR A 206 4.87 -36.32 -31.97
CA THR A 206 5.67 -37.55 -31.99
C THR A 206 4.94 -38.64 -32.78
N THR A 207 3.63 -38.80 -32.57
CA THR A 207 2.80 -39.75 -33.34
C THR A 207 2.75 -39.43 -34.84
N ASP A 208 2.70 -38.15 -35.21
CA ASP A 208 2.69 -37.74 -36.62
C ASP A 208 4.04 -37.99 -37.33
N ARG A 209 5.15 -37.89 -36.58
CA ARG A 209 6.49 -38.23 -37.10
C ARG A 209 6.65 -39.72 -37.37
N TRP A 210 6.16 -40.58 -36.48
CA TRP A 210 6.23 -42.04 -36.67
C TRP A 210 5.29 -42.51 -37.79
N SER A 211 4.11 -41.90 -37.92
CA SER A 211 3.17 -42.21 -39.01
C SER A 211 3.76 -41.87 -40.38
N LYS A 212 4.43 -40.72 -40.54
CA LYS A 212 5.08 -40.35 -41.81
C LYS A 212 6.28 -41.23 -42.17
N HIS A 213 6.98 -41.79 -41.17
CA HIS A 213 8.14 -42.65 -41.44
C HIS A 213 7.79 -44.10 -41.76
N LEU A 214 6.59 -44.56 -41.39
CA LEU A 214 6.09 -45.92 -41.67
C LEU A 214 5.35 -46.05 -43.01
N LEU A 215 5.11 -44.94 -43.72
CA LEU A 215 4.39 -44.88 -45.00
C LEU A 215 5.30 -44.65 -46.22
N HIS A 216 6.62 -44.75 -46.05
CA HIS A 216 7.63 -44.70 -47.12
C HIS A 216 8.55 -45.91 -47.00
#